data_AF-A0A7K3KPW1-F1
#
_entry.id   AF-A0A7K3KPW1-F1
#
_cell.length_a   1.000
_cell.length_b   1.000
_cell.length_c   1.000
_cell.angle_alpha   90.00
_cell.angle_beta   90.00
_cell.angle_gamma   90.00
#
_symmetry.space_group_name_H-M   'P 1'
#
loop_
_entity.id
_entity.type
_entity.pdbx_description
1 polymer ?
#
loop_
_entity_poly.entity_id
_entity_poly.type
_entity_poly.pdbx_seq_one_letter_code
_entity_poly.pdbx_strand_id
1 'polypeptide(L)'
;TKEKARLGYNIAIDSYQDRIQKLIIEQESSNTSIDFNELQLLIVRLEAEGLENALRQNEISMYTYRTYQRYLHSMEQSVAHNLVSSIQFASAISIRVLHFFFSRIIRLDFSFRKTRPDNATAHREITELYFSNTELVLQALDNLESVYDERLIHYLQAERLRSAEFVARGGYITGILHRAQPNNLKEMMRAYYLERKTIFEYESRGELTIGEAKVLRQNVNT
;
A
#
# COMPACT_ATOMS: atom_id res chain seq x y z
N THR A 1 -17.70 -15.35 17.14
CA THR A 1 -16.77 -15.86 18.17
C THR A 1 -15.76 -14.76 18.49
N LYS A 2 -15.28 -14.63 19.74
CA LYS A 2 -14.43 -13.51 20.22
C LYS A 2 -13.25 -13.15 19.30
N GLU A 3 -12.74 -14.12 18.55
CA GLU A 3 -11.65 -13.99 17.58
C GLU A 3 -11.99 -13.09 16.38
N LYS A 4 -13.19 -13.22 15.79
CA LYS A 4 -13.65 -12.32 14.72
C LYS A 4 -13.74 -10.87 15.18
N ALA A 5 -14.16 -10.67 16.43
CA ALA A 5 -14.24 -9.33 17.00
C ALA A 5 -12.86 -8.71 17.23
N ARG A 6 -11.88 -9.49 17.72
CA ARG A 6 -10.49 -9.05 17.84
C ARG A 6 -9.89 -8.67 16.48
N LEU A 7 -10.14 -9.48 15.46
CA LEU A 7 -9.68 -9.21 14.10
C LEU A 7 -10.27 -7.89 13.57
N GLY A 8 -11.57 -7.64 13.81
CA GLY A 8 -12.22 -6.39 13.41
C GLY A 8 -11.64 -5.15 14.09
N TYR A 9 -11.31 -5.24 15.38
CA TYR A 9 -10.68 -4.13 16.10
C TYR A 9 -9.25 -3.88 15.65
N ASN A 10 -8.46 -4.93 15.41
CA ASN A 10 -7.08 -4.78 14.91
C ASN A 10 -7.06 -4.08 13.55
N ILE A 11 -7.97 -4.45 12.63
CA ILE A 11 -8.10 -3.78 11.33
C ILE A 11 -8.42 -2.29 11.49
N ALA A 12 -9.31 -1.94 12.42
CA ALA A 12 -9.64 -0.53 12.68
C ALA A 12 -8.45 0.22 13.31
N ILE A 13 -7.71 -0.41 14.22
CA ILE A 13 -6.48 0.15 14.81
C ILE A 13 -5.44 0.41 13.73
N ASP A 14 -5.19 -0.55 12.84
CA ASP A 14 -4.24 -0.42 11.74
C ASP A 14 -4.65 0.72 10.80
N SER A 15 -5.94 0.80 10.43
CA SER A 15 -6.48 1.89 9.62
C SER A 15 -6.30 3.26 10.29
N TYR A 16 -6.49 3.36 11.61
CA TYR A 16 -6.23 4.60 12.34
C TYR A 16 -4.76 4.96 12.39
N GLN A 17 -3.88 3.99 12.62
CA GLN A 17 -2.44 4.23 12.63
C GLN A 17 -1.94 4.73 11.28
N ASP A 18 -2.39 4.12 10.19
CA ASP A 18 -2.02 4.56 8.84
C ASP A 18 -2.56 5.98 8.55
N ARG A 19 -3.79 6.31 8.97
CA ARG A 19 -4.38 7.64 8.78
C ARG A 19 -3.70 8.71 9.63
N ILE A 20 -3.37 8.41 10.89
CA ILE A 20 -2.63 9.31 11.79
C ILE A 20 -1.24 9.57 11.23
N GLN A 21 -0.53 8.55 10.78
CA GLN A 21 0.82 8.75 10.25
C GLN A 21 0.80 9.58 8.97
N LYS A 22 -0.14 9.31 8.05
CA LYS A 22 -0.30 10.14 6.84
C LYS A 22 -0.51 11.60 7.20
N LEU A 23 -1.38 11.88 8.17
CA LEU A 23 -1.61 13.25 8.65
C LEU A 23 -0.36 13.87 9.28
N ILE A 24 0.45 13.10 10.00
CA ILE A 24 1.72 13.57 10.56
C ILE A 24 2.69 13.94 9.43
N ILE A 25 2.86 13.07 8.44
CA ILE A 25 3.77 13.28 7.30
C ILE A 25 3.30 14.47 6.43
N GLU A 26 1.98 14.61 6.21
CA GLU A 26 1.40 15.75 5.49
C GLU A 26 1.57 17.08 6.23
N GLN A 27 1.63 17.04 7.57
CA GLN A 27 1.84 18.23 8.41
C GLN A 27 3.33 18.54 8.65
N GLU A 28 4.24 17.63 8.28
CA GLU A 28 5.68 17.84 8.37
C GLU A 28 6.23 18.77 7.28
N SER A 29 7.53 19.07 7.36
CA SER A 29 8.20 19.93 6.39
C SER A 29 8.10 19.35 4.96
N SER A 30 8.14 20.22 3.95
CA SER A 30 8.12 19.80 2.54
C SER A 30 9.20 18.78 2.21
N ASN A 31 10.33 18.82 2.91
CA ASN A 31 11.45 17.89 2.70
C ASN A 31 11.08 16.47 3.14
N THR A 32 10.46 16.29 4.31
CA THR A 32 10.08 14.95 4.78
C THR A 32 9.00 14.30 3.92
N SER A 33 8.10 15.11 3.35
CA SER A 33 7.11 14.63 2.38
C SER A 33 7.77 14.17 1.06
N ILE A 34 8.81 14.88 0.60
CA ILE A 34 9.59 14.46 -0.57
C ILE A 34 10.32 13.14 -0.27
N ASP A 35 11.02 13.08 0.86
CA ASP A 35 11.75 11.90 1.31
C ASP A 35 10.83 10.66 1.41
N PHE A 36 9.62 10.83 1.95
CA PHE A 36 8.62 9.78 2.03
C PHE A 36 8.25 9.25 0.64
N ASN A 37 7.99 10.16 -0.30
CA ASN A 37 7.62 9.78 -1.65
C ASN A 37 8.78 9.10 -2.39
N GLU A 38 10.02 9.54 -2.19
CA GLU A 38 11.21 8.90 -2.74
C GLU A 38 11.37 7.46 -2.23
N LEU A 39 11.21 7.24 -0.93
CA LEU A 39 11.28 5.91 -0.32
C LEU A 39 10.15 5.00 -0.80
N GLN A 40 8.94 5.53 -0.98
CA GLN A 40 7.82 4.78 -1.57
C GLN A 40 8.10 4.37 -3.03
N LEU A 41 8.71 5.26 -3.83
CA LEU A 41 9.14 4.94 -5.20
C LEU A 41 10.23 3.87 -5.22
N LEU A 42 11.19 3.92 -4.29
CA LEU A 42 12.21 2.88 -4.13
C LEU A 42 11.55 1.52 -3.85
N ILE A 43 10.61 1.49 -2.91
CA ILE A 43 9.86 0.29 -2.56
C ILE A 43 9.15 -0.29 -3.80
N VAL A 44 8.45 0.53 -4.57
CA VAL A 44 7.79 0.10 -5.83
C VAL A 44 8.80 -0.46 -6.84
N ARG A 45 9.98 0.16 -6.96
CA ARG A 45 11.04 -0.33 -7.86
C ARG A 45 11.57 -1.70 -7.43
N LEU A 46 11.87 -1.89 -6.15
CA LEU A 46 12.34 -3.17 -5.62
C LEU A 46 11.30 -4.27 -5.82
N GLU A 47 10.02 -3.96 -5.63
CA GLU A 47 8.90 -4.87 -5.90
C GLU A 47 8.82 -5.28 -7.38
N ALA A 48 8.97 -4.32 -8.29
CA ALA A 48 8.97 -4.56 -9.73
C ALA A 48 10.18 -5.41 -10.16
N GLU A 49 11.37 -5.08 -9.68
CA GLU A 49 12.60 -5.82 -9.97
C GLU A 49 12.52 -7.26 -9.46
N GLY A 50 12.01 -7.46 -8.23
CA GLY A 50 11.79 -8.78 -7.66
C GLY A 50 10.81 -9.62 -8.50
N LEU A 51 9.71 -9.01 -8.95
CA LEU A 51 8.73 -9.67 -9.83
C LEU A 51 9.37 -10.12 -11.16
N GLU A 52 10.12 -9.24 -11.80
CA GLU A 52 10.79 -9.53 -13.08
C GLU A 52 11.91 -10.57 -12.91
N ASN A 53 12.62 -10.54 -11.79
CA ASN A 53 13.63 -11.54 -11.45
C ASN A 53 13.01 -12.93 -11.29
N ALA A 54 11.92 -13.04 -10.53
CA ALA A 54 11.23 -14.31 -10.29
C ALA A 54 10.63 -14.88 -11.58
N LEU A 55 10.10 -14.04 -12.48
CA LEU A 55 9.62 -14.48 -13.79
C LEU A 55 10.78 -15.01 -14.66
N ARG A 56 11.90 -14.28 -14.72
CA ARG A 56 13.09 -14.68 -15.49
C ARG A 56 13.69 -16.00 -14.99
N GLN A 57 13.67 -16.23 -13.68
CA GLN A 57 14.16 -17.46 -13.05
C GLN A 57 13.17 -18.63 -13.15
N ASN A 58 11.99 -18.45 -13.76
CA ASN A 58 10.90 -19.43 -13.82
C ASN A 58 10.36 -19.87 -12.45
N GLU A 59 10.54 -19.06 -11.40
CA GLU A 59 10.05 -19.32 -10.05
C GLU A 59 8.53 -19.12 -9.94
N ILE A 60 7.99 -18.25 -10.80
CA ILE A 60 6.56 -17.93 -10.83
C ILE A 60 5.91 -18.25 -12.17
N SER A 61 4.62 -18.56 -12.13
CA SER A 61 3.80 -18.70 -13.31
C SER A 61 3.39 -17.34 -13.90
N MET A 62 3.01 -17.33 -15.18
CA MET A 62 2.49 -16.12 -15.85
C MET A 62 1.17 -15.63 -15.23
N TYR A 63 0.38 -16.54 -14.65
CA TYR A 63 -0.83 -16.17 -13.93
C TYR A 63 -0.51 -15.42 -12.63
N THR A 64 0.48 -15.92 -11.86
CA THR A 64 1.01 -15.26 -10.67
C THR A 64 1.56 -13.89 -11.02
N TYR A 65 2.37 -13.80 -12.09
CA TYR A 65 2.92 -12.54 -12.59
C TYR A 65 1.83 -11.48 -12.83
N ARG A 66 0.78 -11.81 -13.58
CA ARG A 66 -0.35 -10.89 -13.85
C ARG A 66 -1.14 -10.49 -12.60
N THR A 67 -1.15 -11.34 -11.58
CA THR A 67 -1.83 -11.05 -10.32
C THR A 67 -1.00 -10.11 -9.46
N TYR A 68 0.30 -10.36 -9.38
CA TYR A 68 1.25 -9.47 -8.71
C TYR A 68 1.38 -8.11 -9.41
N GLN A 69 1.38 -8.09 -10.74
CA GLN A 69 1.42 -6.86 -11.52
C GLN A 69 0.22 -5.93 -11.25
N ARG A 70 -0.97 -6.49 -10.98
CA ARG A 70 -2.14 -5.68 -10.56
C ARG A 70 -1.94 -5.05 -9.18
N TYR A 71 -1.30 -5.77 -8.26
CA TYR A 71 -0.91 -5.23 -6.96
C TYR A 71 0.14 -4.13 -7.09
N LEU A 72 1.17 -4.35 -7.93
CA LEU A 72 2.18 -3.33 -8.20
C LEU A 72 1.57 -2.05 -8.78
N HIS A 73 0.67 -2.20 -9.76
CA HIS A 73 0.00 -1.06 -10.36
C HIS A 73 -0.86 -0.27 -9.37
N SER A 74 -1.51 -0.96 -8.42
CA SER A 74 -2.32 -0.29 -7.41
C SER A 74 -1.45 0.46 -6.39
N MET A 75 -0.26 -0.05 -6.05
CA MET A 75 0.75 0.70 -5.30
C MET A 75 1.24 1.93 -6.06
N GLU A 76 1.59 1.80 -7.34
CA GLU A 76 2.03 2.91 -8.20
C GLU A 76 1.00 4.05 -8.22
N GLN A 77 -0.29 3.72 -8.37
CA GLN A 77 -1.37 4.70 -8.33
C GLN A 77 -1.45 5.43 -6.99
N SER A 78 -1.26 4.70 -5.88
CA SER A 78 -1.24 5.32 -4.54
C SER A 78 -0.09 6.30 -4.38
N VAL A 79 1.11 5.94 -4.87
CA VAL A 79 2.28 6.82 -4.79
C VAL A 79 2.11 8.03 -5.71
N ALA A 80 1.60 7.82 -6.93
CA ALA A 80 1.34 8.91 -7.87
C ALA A 80 0.32 9.92 -7.33
N HIS A 81 -0.74 9.47 -6.64
CA HIS A 81 -1.70 10.37 -6.01
C HIS A 81 -1.07 11.23 -4.91
N ASN A 82 -0.17 10.65 -4.11
CA ASN A 82 0.54 11.36 -3.05
C ASN A 82 1.58 12.37 -3.58
N LEU A 83 2.15 12.12 -4.76
CA LEU A 83 3.06 13.05 -5.45
C LEU A 83 2.33 14.21 -6.15
N VAL A 84 1.06 14.03 -6.47
CA VAL A 84 0.24 15.03 -7.18
C VAL A 84 -0.09 16.22 -6.27
N SER A 85 -0.07 16.06 -4.94
CA SER A 85 -0.24 17.18 -3.99
C SER A 85 0.99 18.12 -3.93
N SER A 86 2.15 17.72 -4.47
CA SER A 86 3.41 18.49 -4.52
C SER A 86 3.81 18.97 -5.93
N ILE A 87 2.85 19.09 -6.86
CA ILE A 87 3.02 19.20 -8.33
C ILE A 87 3.94 20.30 -8.88
N GLN A 88 4.37 21.30 -8.12
CA GLN A 88 5.24 22.33 -8.68
C GLN A 88 6.63 21.81 -9.11
N PHE A 89 7.05 20.62 -8.68
CA PHE A 89 8.35 20.03 -9.04
C PHE A 89 8.30 18.67 -9.79
N ALA A 90 7.13 18.02 -9.87
CA ALA A 90 6.98 16.64 -10.37
C ALA A 90 7.12 16.47 -11.90
N SER A 91 6.99 17.53 -12.70
CA SER A 91 6.98 17.45 -14.16
C SER A 91 8.36 17.19 -14.78
N ALA A 92 9.45 17.65 -14.14
CA ALA A 92 10.79 17.59 -14.73
C ALA A 92 11.46 16.21 -14.60
N ILE A 93 11.12 15.44 -13.55
CA ILE A 93 11.74 14.12 -13.27
C ILE A 93 10.98 12.99 -13.97
N SER A 94 9.66 13.12 -14.08
CA SER A 94 8.76 12.10 -14.65
C SER A 94 9.12 11.74 -16.09
N ILE A 95 9.50 12.70 -16.94
CA ILE A 95 9.80 12.44 -18.36
C ILE A 95 11.09 11.61 -18.54
N ARG A 96 12.08 11.76 -17.64
CA ARG A 96 13.39 11.11 -17.78
C ARG A 96 13.35 9.64 -17.36
N VAL A 97 12.54 9.31 -16.35
CA VAL A 97 12.33 7.94 -15.89
C VAL A 97 11.38 7.19 -16.82
N LEU A 98 10.29 7.83 -17.23
CA LEU A 98 9.26 7.23 -18.10
C LEU A 98 9.83 6.82 -19.47
N HIS A 99 10.69 7.63 -20.10
CA HIS A 99 11.25 7.33 -21.42
C HIS A 99 12.25 6.15 -21.42
N PHE A 100 12.96 5.93 -20.31
CA PHE A 100 13.84 4.77 -20.16
C PHE A 100 13.04 3.46 -20.07
N PHE A 101 11.96 3.45 -19.28
CA PHE A 101 11.09 2.28 -19.14
C PHE A 101 10.33 1.92 -20.43
N PHE A 102 9.80 2.88 -21.18
CA PHE A 102 9.05 2.58 -22.41
C PHE A 102 9.92 2.03 -23.56
N SER A 103 11.17 2.48 -23.68
CA SER A 103 12.05 2.05 -24.77
C SER A 103 12.51 0.58 -24.69
N ARG A 104 12.34 -0.09 -23.53
CA ARG A 104 12.77 -1.48 -23.32
C ARG A 104 11.61 -2.49 -23.27
N ILE A 105 10.38 -2.03 -23.11
CA ILE A 105 9.18 -2.88 -23.02
C ILE A 105 8.61 -3.24 -24.42
N ILE A 106 8.93 -2.47 -25.48
CA ILE A 106 8.27 -2.62 -26.80
C ILE A 106 8.89 -3.74 -27.68
N ARG A 107 9.83 -4.54 -27.17
CA ARG A 107 10.28 -5.76 -27.87
C ARG A 107 10.38 -6.95 -26.93
N LEU A 108 9.23 -7.52 -26.56
CA LEU A 108 9.20 -8.89 -26.08
C LEU A 108 7.93 -9.59 -26.59
N ASP A 109 8.03 -10.10 -27.82
CA ASP A 109 7.12 -11.11 -28.36
C ASP A 109 7.37 -12.42 -27.59
N PHE A 110 6.38 -12.92 -26.84
CA PHE A 110 6.45 -14.28 -26.29
C PHE A 110 5.06 -14.90 -26.12
N SER A 111 4.72 -15.75 -27.09
CA SER A 111 3.73 -16.81 -26.95
C SER A 111 4.19 -17.85 -25.92
N PHE A 112 3.65 -17.82 -24.71
CA PHE A 112 3.77 -18.92 -23.75
C PHE A 112 2.40 -19.32 -23.19
N ARG A 113 1.86 -20.42 -23.70
CA ARG A 113 0.73 -21.14 -23.08
C ARG A 113 1.28 -22.03 -21.96
N LYS A 114 1.38 -21.50 -20.74
CA LYS A 114 1.35 -22.36 -19.54
C LYS A 114 -0.11 -22.60 -19.16
N THR A 115 -0.44 -23.85 -18.85
CA THR A 115 -1.71 -24.24 -18.23
C THR A 115 -1.93 -23.42 -16.97
N ARG A 116 -3.17 -23.01 -16.70
CA ARG A 116 -3.51 -22.24 -15.50
C ARG A 116 -3.07 -23.06 -14.27
N PRO A 117 -2.16 -22.55 -13.42
CA PRO A 117 -1.77 -23.25 -12.21
C PRO A 117 -2.99 -23.40 -11.29
N ASP A 118 -2.93 -24.39 -10.38
CA ASP A 118 -3.94 -24.49 -9.32
C ASP A 118 -3.88 -23.23 -8.44
N ASN A 119 -5.03 -22.81 -7.91
CA ASN A 119 -5.13 -21.58 -7.10
C ASN A 119 -4.22 -21.65 -5.86
N ALA A 120 -4.04 -22.84 -5.27
CA ALA A 120 -3.14 -23.04 -4.13
C ALA A 120 -1.66 -22.81 -4.51
N THR A 121 -1.25 -23.31 -5.67
CA THR A 121 0.11 -23.09 -6.19
C THR A 121 0.38 -21.63 -6.50
N ALA A 122 -0.58 -20.95 -7.13
CA ALA A 122 -0.47 -19.52 -7.41
C ALA A 122 -0.42 -18.68 -6.12
N HIS A 123 -1.22 -19.03 -5.10
CA HIS A 123 -1.18 -18.36 -3.81
C HIS A 123 0.19 -18.53 -3.13
N ARG A 124 0.76 -19.74 -3.14
CA ARG A 124 2.10 -20.00 -2.59
C ARG A 124 3.18 -19.21 -3.32
N GLU A 125 3.19 -19.24 -4.65
CA GLU A 125 4.14 -18.47 -5.49
C GLU A 125 4.06 -16.96 -5.18
N ILE A 126 2.85 -16.42 -5.03
CA ILE A 126 2.64 -15.01 -4.68
C ILE A 126 3.20 -14.70 -3.29
N THR A 127 2.91 -15.55 -2.31
CA THR A 127 3.34 -15.36 -0.91
C THR A 127 4.86 -15.43 -0.78
N GLU A 128 5.50 -16.41 -1.42
CA GLU A 128 6.97 -16.54 -1.44
C GLU A 128 7.63 -15.32 -2.10
N LEU A 129 7.12 -14.88 -3.26
CA LEU A 129 7.60 -13.67 -3.92
C LEU A 129 7.47 -12.43 -3.03
N TYR A 130 6.32 -12.27 -2.37
CA TYR A 130 6.07 -11.14 -1.49
C TYR A 130 7.04 -11.11 -0.30
N PHE A 131 7.34 -12.26 0.31
CA PHE A 131 8.30 -12.34 1.41
C PHE A 131 9.73 -12.05 0.96
N SER A 132 10.15 -12.61 -0.19
CA SER A 132 11.45 -12.31 -0.78
C SER A 132 11.61 -10.80 -1.04
N ASN A 133 10.60 -10.18 -1.65
CA ASN A 133 10.61 -8.73 -1.89
C ASN A 133 10.57 -7.93 -0.58
N THR A 134 9.85 -8.42 0.44
CA THR A 134 9.81 -7.75 1.75
C THR A 134 11.18 -7.76 2.42
N GLU A 135 11.94 -8.85 2.33
CA GLU A 135 13.31 -8.91 2.84
C GLU A 135 14.22 -7.91 2.14
N LEU A 136 14.17 -7.84 0.81
CA LEU A 136 14.92 -6.86 0.01
C LEU A 136 14.56 -5.42 0.36
N VAL A 137 13.27 -5.13 0.55
CA VAL A 137 12.79 -3.81 0.95
C VAL A 137 13.29 -3.45 2.35
N LEU A 138 13.19 -4.36 3.32
CA LEU A 138 13.65 -4.10 4.68
C LEU A 138 15.17 -3.85 4.71
N GLN A 139 15.94 -4.64 3.98
CA GLN A 139 17.39 -4.45 3.85
C GLN A 139 17.72 -3.11 3.18
N ALA A 140 17.00 -2.73 2.13
CA ALA A 140 17.20 -1.44 1.47
C ALA A 140 16.88 -0.27 2.39
N LEU A 141 15.79 -0.35 3.16
CA LEU A 141 15.40 0.68 4.13
C LEU A 141 16.41 0.79 5.29
N ASP A 142 16.91 -0.35 5.79
CA ASP A 142 17.94 -0.40 6.84
C ASP A 142 19.23 0.31 6.42
N ASN A 143 19.69 0.08 5.19
CA ASN A 143 20.86 0.76 4.63
C ASN A 143 20.67 2.28 4.49
N LEU A 144 19.42 2.76 4.46
CA LEU A 144 19.06 4.16 4.26
C LEU A 144 18.81 4.92 5.56
N GLU A 145 18.89 4.26 6.72
CA GLU A 145 18.71 4.88 8.06
C GLU A 145 19.71 6.02 8.33
N SER A 146 20.89 5.98 7.71
CA SER A 146 21.91 7.03 7.85
C SER A 146 21.66 8.28 7.01
N VAL A 147 20.78 8.20 6.00
CA VAL A 147 20.53 9.26 5.02
C VAL A 147 19.16 9.92 5.22
N TYR A 148 18.17 9.14 5.62
CA TYR A 148 16.78 9.58 5.80
C TYR A 148 16.41 9.66 7.28
N ASP A 149 15.30 10.33 7.62
CA ASP A 149 14.79 10.37 8.99
C ASP A 149 14.48 8.95 9.48
N GLU A 150 15.10 8.57 10.59
CA GLU A 150 14.92 7.30 11.29
C GLU A 150 13.42 7.00 11.51
N ARG A 151 12.61 7.98 11.90
CA ARG A 151 11.16 7.80 12.14
C ARG A 151 10.42 7.37 10.88
N LEU A 152 10.84 7.89 9.73
CA LEU A 152 10.24 7.58 8.44
C LEU A 152 10.60 6.17 7.99
N ILE A 153 11.87 5.79 8.17
CA ILE A 153 12.36 4.44 7.88
C ILE A 153 11.65 3.40 8.76
N HIS A 154 11.62 3.60 10.09
CA HIS A 154 10.91 2.70 11.01
C HIS A 154 9.43 2.58 10.69
N TYR A 155 8.79 3.68 10.28
CA TYR A 155 7.39 3.64 9.85
C TYR A 155 7.20 2.70 8.65
N LEU A 156 8.00 2.86 7.59
CA LEU A 156 7.91 2.03 6.39
C LEU A 156 8.25 0.57 6.66
N GLN A 157 9.24 0.30 7.50
CA GLN A 157 9.58 -1.05 7.94
C GLN A 157 8.43 -1.68 8.73
N ALA A 158 7.83 -0.95 9.67
CA ALA A 158 6.68 -1.42 10.44
C ALA A 158 5.46 -1.67 9.54
N GLU A 159 5.18 -0.80 8.57
CA GLU A 159 4.12 -0.99 7.58
C GLU A 159 4.34 -2.27 6.76
N ARG A 160 5.60 -2.51 6.35
CA ARG A 160 5.98 -3.72 5.61
C ARG A 160 5.82 -4.99 6.43
N LEU A 161 6.28 -5.00 7.68
CA LEU A 161 6.13 -6.14 8.59
C LEU A 161 4.65 -6.45 8.88
N ARG A 162 3.82 -5.43 9.12
CA ARG A 162 2.36 -5.60 9.28
C ARG A 162 1.73 -6.23 8.03
N SER A 163 2.15 -5.79 6.85
CA SER A 163 1.66 -6.31 5.57
C SER A 163 2.09 -7.76 5.33
N ALA A 164 3.34 -8.11 5.68
CA ALA A 164 3.84 -9.48 5.65
C ALA A 164 3.10 -10.41 6.62
N GLU A 165 2.81 -9.95 7.84
CA GLU A 165 2.02 -10.72 8.79
C GLU A 165 0.61 -11.03 8.25
N PHE A 166 -0.02 -10.06 7.58
CA PHE A 166 -1.32 -10.28 6.93
C PHE A 166 -1.26 -11.37 5.85
N VAL A 167 -0.23 -11.34 5.00
CA VAL A 167 -0.02 -12.37 3.97
C VAL A 167 0.27 -13.73 4.61
N ALA A 168 1.08 -13.77 5.67
CA ALA A 168 1.40 -15.00 6.41
C ALA A 168 0.15 -15.67 7.01
N ARG A 169 -0.87 -14.89 7.38
CA ARG A 169 -2.17 -15.39 7.87
C ARG A 169 -3.11 -15.87 6.75
N GLY A 170 -2.65 -15.92 5.50
CA GLY A 170 -3.44 -16.32 4.32
C GLY A 170 -4.19 -15.16 3.66
N GLY A 171 -3.85 -13.92 3.99
CA GLY A 171 -4.37 -12.74 3.30
C GLY A 171 -3.85 -12.64 1.86
N TYR A 172 -4.70 -12.23 0.92
CA TYR A 172 -4.28 -11.98 -0.46
C TYR A 172 -3.58 -10.63 -0.57
N ILE A 173 -2.47 -10.55 -1.31
CA ILE A 173 -1.73 -9.30 -1.54
C ILE A 173 -2.60 -8.17 -2.11
N THR A 174 -3.60 -8.51 -2.93
CA THR A 174 -4.56 -7.54 -3.48
C THR A 174 -5.41 -6.87 -2.40
N GLY A 175 -5.56 -7.51 -1.23
CA GLY A 175 -6.26 -6.97 -0.06
C GLY A 175 -5.40 -6.09 0.83
N ILE A 176 -4.06 -6.08 0.67
CA ILE A 176 -3.15 -5.22 1.45
C ILE A 176 -3.47 -3.74 1.19
N LEU A 177 -3.83 -3.41 -0.05
CA LEU A 177 -4.19 -2.05 -0.43
C LEU A 177 -5.63 -1.66 -0.05
N HIS A 178 -6.47 -2.63 0.31
CA HIS A 178 -7.90 -2.45 0.60
C HIS A 178 -8.22 -2.96 2.01
N ARG A 179 -7.31 -2.74 2.98
CA ARG A 179 -7.45 -3.19 4.36
C ARG A 179 -8.76 -2.73 5.05
N ALA A 180 -9.52 -1.82 4.43
CA ALA A 180 -10.93 -1.58 4.73
C ALA A 180 -11.88 -2.59 4.05
N GLN A 181 -12.11 -3.73 4.72
CA GLN A 181 -13.28 -4.65 4.59
C GLN A 181 -13.29 -5.76 3.52
N PRO A 182 -13.71 -7.00 3.90
CA PRO A 182 -15.16 -7.33 3.91
C PRO A 182 -15.72 -8.12 5.11
N ASN A 183 -14.93 -8.73 6.01
CA ASN A 183 -15.47 -9.77 6.93
C ASN A 183 -15.84 -9.32 8.36
N ASN A 184 -15.52 -8.09 8.78
CA ASN A 184 -15.74 -7.59 10.16
C ASN A 184 -16.44 -6.21 10.20
N LEU A 185 -17.38 -5.97 9.27
CA LEU A 185 -18.10 -4.69 9.14
C LEU A 185 -18.74 -4.25 10.46
N LYS A 186 -19.33 -5.17 11.24
CA LYS A 186 -20.00 -4.84 12.51
C LYS A 186 -19.05 -4.29 13.57
N GLU A 187 -17.85 -4.85 13.67
CA GLU A 187 -16.85 -4.45 14.65
C GLU A 187 -16.11 -3.18 14.24
N MET A 188 -15.87 -3.00 12.95
CA MET A 188 -15.43 -1.71 12.42
C MET A 188 -16.47 -0.62 12.70
N MET A 189 -17.77 -0.87 12.44
CA MET A 189 -18.82 0.11 12.73
C MET A 189 -18.84 0.53 14.21
N ARG A 190 -18.47 -0.37 15.12
CA ARG A 190 -18.34 -0.08 16.55
C ARG A 190 -17.05 0.67 16.89
N ALA A 191 -15.94 0.36 16.23
CA ALA A 191 -14.68 1.08 16.38
C ALA A 191 -14.80 2.55 15.94
N TYR A 192 -15.44 2.79 14.80
CA TYR A 192 -15.67 4.14 14.25
C TYR A 192 -16.87 4.88 14.88
N TYR A 193 -17.54 4.30 15.88
CA TYR A 193 -18.75 4.90 16.47
C TYR A 193 -18.48 6.27 17.06
N LEU A 194 -17.36 6.43 17.77
CA LEU A 194 -17.00 7.70 18.40
C LEU A 194 -16.82 8.78 17.35
N GLU A 195 -16.09 8.52 16.26
CA GLU A 195 -15.89 9.51 15.19
C GLU A 195 -17.19 9.97 14.54
N ARG A 196 -18.11 9.03 14.26
CA ARG A 196 -19.44 9.37 13.72
C ARG A 196 -20.27 10.20 14.70
N LYS A 197 -20.20 9.86 15.99
CA LYS A 197 -20.86 10.61 17.06
C LYS A 197 -20.28 12.02 17.15
N THR A 198 -18.97 12.17 17.13
CA THR A 198 -18.29 13.47 17.14
C THR A 198 -18.75 14.30 15.94
N ILE A 199 -18.70 13.79 14.70
CA ILE A 199 -19.16 14.52 13.50
C ILE A 199 -20.62 14.99 13.66
N PHE A 200 -21.50 14.13 14.19
CA PHE A 200 -22.89 14.49 14.44
C PHE A 200 -23.05 15.60 15.50
N GLU A 201 -22.29 15.54 16.59
CA GLU A 201 -22.32 16.56 17.64
C GLU A 201 -21.82 17.92 17.14
N TYR A 202 -20.76 17.95 16.32
CA TYR A 202 -20.26 19.18 15.70
C TYR A 202 -21.23 19.75 14.65
N GLU A 203 -21.89 18.91 13.84
CA GLU A 203 -22.97 19.36 12.93
C GLU A 203 -24.15 19.94 13.72
N SER A 204 -24.56 19.29 14.82
CA SER A 204 -25.69 19.76 15.65
C SER A 204 -25.42 21.09 16.35
N ARG A 205 -24.14 21.42 16.60
CA ARG A 205 -23.69 22.71 17.17
C ARG A 205 -23.49 23.80 16.12
N GLY A 206 -23.66 23.47 14.83
CA GLY A 206 -23.41 24.41 13.72
C GLY A 206 -21.93 24.71 13.47
N GLU A 207 -21.02 23.95 14.06
CA GLU A 207 -19.57 24.08 13.88
C GLU A 207 -19.08 23.39 12.59
N LEU A 208 -19.89 22.48 12.03
CA LEU A 208 -19.68 21.87 10.72
C LEU A 208 -20.86 22.18 9.81
N THR A 209 -20.58 22.54 8.56
CA THR A 209 -21.61 22.61 7.54
C THR A 209 -22.06 21.20 7.14
N ILE A 210 -23.29 21.09 6.61
CA ILE A 210 -23.85 19.82 6.11
C ILE A 210 -22.94 19.19 5.04
N GLY A 211 -22.30 20.02 4.21
CA GLY A 211 -21.34 19.58 3.18
C GLY A 211 -20.08 18.95 3.79
N GLU A 212 -19.47 19.63 4.76
CA GLU A 212 -18.27 19.14 5.46
C GLU A 212 -18.58 17.88 6.28
N ALA A 213 -19.70 17.85 7.00
CA ALA A 213 -20.14 16.68 7.75
C ALA A 213 -20.37 15.46 6.84
N LYS A 214 -20.87 15.67 5.62
CA LYS A 214 -21.04 14.61 4.63
C LYS A 214 -19.71 14.03 4.16
N VAL A 215 -18.71 14.88 3.89
CA VAL A 215 -17.36 14.44 3.50
C VAL A 215 -16.69 13.66 4.64
N LEU A 216 -16.79 14.16 5.87
CA LEU A 216 -16.21 13.49 7.05
C LEU A 216 -16.84 12.10 7.27
N ARG A 217 -18.16 11.96 7.08
CA ARG A 217 -18.85 10.66 7.15
C ARG A 217 -18.41 9.69 6.06
N GLN A 218 -18.10 10.18 4.86
CA GLN A 218 -17.56 9.35 3.79
C GLN A 218 -16.18 8.83 4.17
N ASN A 219 -15.29 9.69 4.67
CA ASN A 219 -13.93 9.33 5.09
C ASN A 219 -13.86 8.34 6.26
N VAL A 220 -14.90 8.30 7.11
CA VAL A 220 -15.02 7.32 8.21
C VAL A 220 -15.48 5.94 7.73
N ASN A 221 -16.06 5.86 6.52
CA ASN A 221 -16.62 4.62 5.97
C ASN A 221 -15.80 4.06 4.78
N THR A 222 -14.80 4.80 4.31
CA THR A 222 -13.79 4.38 3.31
C THR A 222 -12.65 3.63 3.98
#